data_AF-A0A7W1C9Y5-F1
#
_entry.id   AF-A0A7W1C9Y5-F1
#
_cell.length_a   1.000
_cell.length_b   1.000
_cell.length_c   1.000
_cell.angle_alpha   90.00
_cell.angle_beta   90.00
_cell.angle_gamma   90.00
#
_symmetry.space_group_name_H-M   'P 1'
#
loop_
_entity.id
_entity.type
_entity.pdbx_description
1 polymer ?
#
loop_
_entity_poly.entity_id
_entity_poly.type
_entity_poly.pdbx_seq_one_letter_code
_entity_poly.pdbx_strand_id
1 'polypeptide(L)' 'MPVDRGRLAALTAREAERFAAERPRSLSLYERACGSLVGGVPMPWMMRWAGGFPVFAREASGAQVV' A
#
# COMPACT_ATOMS: atom_id res chain seq x y z
N MET A 1 17.18 5.17 24.58
CA MET A 1 17.88 4.44 23.51
C MET A 1 17.44 5.03 22.17
N PRO A 2 18.35 5.58 21.35
CA PRO A 2 17.98 6.12 20.04
C PRO A 2 17.63 4.98 19.06
N VAL A 3 16.68 5.25 18.16
CA VAL A 3 16.32 4.33 17.06
C VAL A 3 17.43 4.37 16.01
N ASP A 4 17.92 3.21 15.60
CA ASP A 4 18.85 3.08 14.47
C ASP A 4 18.12 3.34 13.14
N ARG A 5 18.43 4.46 12.51
CA ARG A 5 17.81 4.90 11.25
C ARG A 5 18.22 4.04 10.05
N GLY A 6 19.43 3.48 10.05
CA GLY A 6 19.90 2.59 8.99
C GLY A 6 19.15 1.26 9.02
N ARG A 7 19.00 0.68 10.21
CA ARG A 7 18.18 -0.52 10.42
C ARG A 7 16.71 -0.29 10.07
N LEU A 8 16.16 0.87 10.44
CA LEU A 8 14.78 1.23 10.11
C LEU A 8 14.55 1.27 8.60
N ALA A 9 15.42 1.98 7.85
CA ALA A 9 15.30 2.09 6.39
C ALA A 9 15.38 0.71 5.71
N ALA A 10 16.31 -0.15 6.13
CA ALA A 10 16.46 -1.51 5.60
C ALA A 10 15.21 -2.37 5.84
N LEU A 11 14.63 -2.29 7.04
CA LEU A 11 13.38 -2.99 7.34
C LEU A 11 12.23 -2.44 6.52
N THR A 12 12.06 -1.11 6.43
CA THR A 12 10.98 -0.50 5.64
C THR A 12 11.04 -0.92 4.16
N ALA A 13 12.23 -0.94 3.55
CA ALA A 13 12.39 -1.39 2.16
C ALA A 13 11.97 -2.86 1.98
N ARG A 14 12.46 -3.74 2.85
CA ARG A 14 12.09 -5.17 2.85
C ARG A 14 10.58 -5.39 3.00
N GLU A 15 9.94 -4.64 3.89
CA GLU A 15 8.49 -4.76 4.11
C GLU A 15 7.69 -4.23 2.91
N ALA A 16 8.15 -3.17 2.24
CA ALA A 16 7.51 -2.65 1.03
C ALA A 16 7.58 -3.65 -0.14
N GLU A 17 8.73 -4.29 -0.35
CA GLU A 17 8.91 -5.34 -1.35
C GLU A 17 7.99 -6.54 -1.07
N ARG A 18 7.96 -7.01 0.18
CA ARG A 18 7.06 -8.12 0.58
C ARG A 18 5.59 -7.74 0.39
N PHE A 19 5.21 -6.51 0.76
CA PHE A 19 3.84 -6.03 0.61
C PHE A 19 3.36 -6.09 -0.84
N ALA A 20 4.19 -5.65 -1.79
CA ALA A 20 3.92 -5.73 -3.22
C ALA A 20 3.82 -7.18 -3.71
N ALA A 21 4.79 -8.04 -3.33
CA ALA A 21 4.82 -9.44 -3.74
C ALA A 21 3.61 -10.26 -3.25
N GLU A 22 3.12 -9.99 -2.04
CA GLU A 22 1.97 -10.67 -1.46
C GLU A 22 0.62 -10.14 -2.00
N ARG A 23 0.57 -8.96 -2.62
CA ARG A 23 -0.67 -8.28 -3.03
C ARG A 23 -0.69 -7.92 -4.52
N PRO A 24 -0.40 -8.87 -5.44
CA PRO A 24 -0.26 -8.56 -6.87
C PRO A 24 -1.55 -8.03 -7.49
N ARG A 25 -2.72 -8.48 -7.01
CA ARG A 25 -4.02 -8.02 -7.51
C ARG A 25 -4.30 -6.56 -7.16
N SER A 26 -4.01 -6.14 -5.92
CA SER A 26 -4.19 -4.74 -5.52
C SER A 26 -3.20 -3.83 -6.25
N LEU A 27 -1.97 -4.28 -6.47
CA LEU A 27 -0.99 -3.55 -7.29
C LEU A 27 -1.50 -3.33 -8.72
N SER A 28 -1.96 -4.40 -9.39
CA SER A 28 -2.49 -4.28 -10.75
C SER A 28 -3.71 -3.35 -10.86
N LEU A 29 -4.60 -3.39 -9.86
CA LEU A 29 -5.76 -2.48 -9.80
C LEU A 29 -5.33 -1.03 -9.57
N TYR A 30 -4.30 -0.80 -8.75
CA TYR A 30 -3.72 0.52 -8.53
C TYR A 30 -3.08 1.08 -9.81
N GLU A 31 -2.26 0.28 -10.50
CA GLU A 31 -1.65 0.65 -11.78
C GLU A 31 -2.71 1.01 -12.83
N ARG A 32 -3.81 0.25 -12.90
CA ARG A 32 -4.95 0.58 -13.75
C ARG A 32 -5.61 1.89 -13.35
N ALA A 33 -5.80 2.11 -12.05
CA ALA A 33 -6.43 3.33 -11.53
C ALA A 33 -5.59 4.59 -11.81
N CYS A 34 -4.25 4.48 -11.84
CA CYS A 34 -3.36 5.59 -12.23
C CYS A 34 -3.64 6.13 -13.63
N GLY A 35 -4.26 5.34 -14.52
CA GLY A 35 -4.66 5.81 -15.85
C GLY A 35 -5.89 6.72 -15.86
N SER A 36 -6.62 6.84 -14.74
CA SER A 36 -7.87 7.62 -14.68
C SER A 36 -7.99 8.52 -13.45
N LEU A 37 -7.21 8.26 -12.41
CA LEU A 37 -7.25 8.97 -11.14
C LEU A 37 -5.89 9.57 -10.83
N VAL A 38 -5.88 10.81 -10.33
CA VAL A 38 -4.66 11.49 -9.90
C VAL A 38 -4.05 10.71 -8.73
N GLY A 39 -2.85 10.15 -8.95
CA GLY A 39 -2.19 9.29 -7.97
C GLY A 39 -2.84 7.93 -7.77
N GLY A 40 -3.71 7.49 -8.68
CA GLY A 40 -4.35 6.17 -8.66
C GLY A 40 -5.42 5.97 -7.59
N VAL A 41 -5.90 7.05 -6.96
CA VAL A 41 -6.88 7.00 -5.87
C VAL A 41 -7.94 8.10 -5.99
N PRO A 42 -9.16 7.87 -5.49
CA PRO A 42 -10.23 8.88 -5.55
C PRO A 42 -10.03 10.03 -4.57
N MET A 43 -9.33 9.78 -3.46
CA MET A 43 -9.07 10.78 -2.43
C MET A 43 -7.55 10.92 -2.20
N PRO A 44 -6.95 12.11 -2.33
CA PRO A 44 -5.49 12.29 -2.27
C PRO A 44 -4.81 11.76 -1.01
N TRP A 45 -5.51 11.74 0.13
CA TRP A 45 -4.97 11.21 1.38
C TRP A 45 -4.68 9.70 1.32
N MET A 46 -5.33 8.95 0.42
CA MET A 46 -5.12 7.52 0.23
C MET A 46 -3.77 7.20 -0.42
N MET A 47 -3.08 8.16 -1.05
CA MET A 47 -1.71 7.98 -1.55
C MET A 47 -0.69 7.70 -0.44
N ARG A 48 -1.02 8.06 0.81
CA ARG A 48 -0.13 7.89 1.96
C ARG A 48 -0.19 6.49 2.58
N TRP A 49 -0.76 5.52 1.86
CA TRP A 49 -0.88 4.15 2.33
C TRP A 49 0.49 3.52 2.56
N ALA A 50 0.65 2.81 3.68
CA ALA A 50 1.88 2.12 4.00
C ALA A 50 2.12 0.97 3.00
N GLY A 51 3.32 0.89 2.42
CA GLY A 51 3.65 -0.12 1.39
C GLY A 51 3.58 0.38 -0.05
N GLY A 52 3.21 1.65 -0.27
CA GLY A 52 3.35 2.33 -1.58
C GLY A 52 2.07 2.37 -2.43
N PHE A 53 1.08 1.51 -2.16
CA PHE A 53 -0.23 1.53 -2.83
C PHE A 53 -1.33 1.01 -1.87
N PRO A 54 -2.59 1.45 -2.04
CA PRO A 54 -3.69 1.02 -1.16
C PRO A 54 -4.10 -0.43 -1.40
N VAL A 55 -4.59 -1.09 -0.34
CA VAL A 55 -5.24 -2.40 -0.47
C VAL A 55 -6.63 -2.20 -1.07
N PHE A 56 -6.92 -2.91 -2.15
CA PHE A 56 -8.24 -2.93 -2.77
C PHE A 56 -9.08 -4.01 -2.11
N ALA A 57 -9.87 -3.62 -1.11
CA ALA A 57 -10.82 -4.50 -0.44
C ALA A 57 -11.94 -4.93 -1.40
N ARG A 58 -12.34 -6.20 -1.36
CA ARG A 58 -13.49 -6.71 -2.12
C ARG A 58 -14.78 -6.38 -1.38
N GLU A 59 -14.80 -6.60 -0.07
CA GLU A 59 -15.96 -6.40 0.78
C GLU A 59 -15.52 -6.10 2.22
N ALA A 60 -16.40 -5.47 2.99
CA ALA A 60 -16.19 -5.27 4.42
C ALA A 60 -17.52 -5.42 5.16
N SER A 61 -17.49 -6.07 6.33
CA SER A 61 -18.65 -6.26 7.21
C SER A 61 -18.21 -6.24 8.67
N GLY A 62 -18.86 -5.41 9.48
CA GLY A 62 -18.45 -5.20 10.87
C GLY A 62 -17.00 -4.72 10.97
N ALA A 63 -16.16 -5.50 11.66
CA ALA A 63 -14.72 -5.25 11.82
C ALA A 63 -13.84 -6.11 10.90
N GLN A 64 -14.40 -6.68 9.83
CA GLN A 64 -13.69 -7.55 8.90
C GLN A 64 -13.68 -6.97 7.49
N VAL A 65 -12.53 -7.09 6.83
CA VAL A 65 -12.31 -6.72 5.43
C VAL A 65 -11.81 -7.96 4.71
N VAL A 66 -12.42 -8.28 3.57
CA VAL A 66 -12.09 -9.44 2.74
C VAL A 66 -11.66 -8.99 1.34
#